data_AF-A0A1Q8VQH0-F1
#
_entry.id   AF-A0A1Q8VQH0-F1
#
_cell.length_a   1.000
_cell.length_b   1.000
_cell.length_c   1.000
_cell.angle_alpha   90.00
_cell.angle_beta   90.00
_cell.angle_gamma   90.00
#
_symmetry.space_group_name_H-M   'P 1'
#
loop_
_entity.id
_entity.type
_entity.pdbx_description
1 polymer ?
#
loop_
_entity_poly.entity_id
_entity_poly.type
_entity_poly.pdbx_seq_one_letter_code
_entity_poly.pdbx_strand_id
1 'polypeptide(L)'
;MSTTPLSENRRHGPAIPRWMLPSVRVRRRGDVITVEQRVPARVESIHTSRRDDSSSLHDEHQTPIYEAGLGSPTSVALVKERLTIPASAASKQQVRQAVNHAIAAYDPGTAALSVQLSGDALLRLLQTVAALGMAGFGLYLAVSLHRSPSISHPGDPFAGIQKVLTVLPSVFALVALAIAVVGARAAWALRTPKFVAEEQWGLLRQTLTQLAGQEPGSSRPLDIEAGLRRDLITHPNGDSLTRGVTRDGRMGPPWPDAYDVAKRVRQGRRTLIGMTVFASVFLTVGVLIFLLFIAAGQLTLIPLLGGVSVFGAILSHTSRQCDRLLVSYPSTMPGEEEPRELSWEDVDTASLPAWCDARRRERYWNLAAIVFIIEFVVAILAIFASVMLNQTAFSTSPSSQEAHTYALIQNSVLALVVIAVALATVVIGRHWIQQKDSELRHQAGLI
;
A
#
# COMPACT_ATOMS: atom_id res chain seq x y z
N MET A 1 21.51 35.25 7.47
CA MET A 1 22.11 34.78 8.74
C MET A 1 21.15 35.08 9.87
N SER A 2 20.59 34.04 10.49
CA SER A 2 20.01 34.10 11.82
C SER A 2 20.25 32.73 12.45
N THR A 3 21.25 32.65 13.32
CA THR A 3 21.69 31.45 14.03
C THR A 3 21.23 31.57 15.48
N THR A 4 19.94 31.39 15.71
CA THR A 4 19.41 31.10 17.05
C THR A 4 19.17 29.60 17.15
N PRO A 5 19.72 28.89 18.16
CA PRO A 5 19.53 27.46 18.29
C PRO A 5 18.04 27.15 18.51
N LEU A 6 17.49 26.20 17.74
CA LEU A 6 16.08 25.77 17.81
C LEU A 6 15.62 25.32 19.21
N SER A 7 16.55 25.11 20.15
CA SER A 7 16.30 24.71 21.53
C SER A 7 15.61 25.76 22.39
N GLU A 8 15.76 27.06 22.08
CA GLU A 8 15.30 28.13 22.98
C GLU A 8 13.83 28.52 22.73
N ASN A 9 13.34 28.34 21.51
CA ASN A 9 11.96 28.68 21.12
C ASN A 9 10.89 27.64 21.57
N ARG A 10 11.29 26.65 22.38
CA ARG A 10 10.47 25.47 22.69
C ARG A 10 9.97 25.40 24.13
N ARG A 11 10.33 26.35 25.00
CA ARG A 11 9.93 26.31 26.43
C ARG A 11 8.57 26.95 26.71
N HIS A 12 7.56 26.75 25.87
CA HIS A 12 6.21 27.30 26.09
C HIS A 12 5.17 26.17 25.99
N GLY A 13 4.74 25.64 27.15
CA GLY A 13 3.69 24.61 27.23
C GLY A 13 3.81 23.64 28.41
N PRO A 14 2.90 22.65 28.54
CA PRO A 14 2.97 21.62 29.58
C PRO A 14 4.16 20.67 29.37
N ALA A 15 4.60 20.00 30.43
CA ALA A 15 5.65 18.97 30.36
C ALA A 15 5.14 17.71 29.65
N ILE A 16 6.01 17.07 28.85
CA ILE A 16 5.65 15.86 28.12
C ILE A 16 5.68 14.66 29.07
N PRO A 17 4.56 13.93 29.24
CA PRO A 17 4.49 12.83 30.19
C PRO A 17 5.19 11.56 29.66
N ARG A 18 5.74 10.77 30.59
CA ARG A 18 6.52 9.55 30.27
C ARG A 18 5.79 8.51 29.42
N TRP A 19 4.46 8.44 29.49
CA TRP A 19 3.67 7.46 28.71
C TRP A 19 3.63 7.78 27.21
N MET A 20 3.95 9.02 26.82
CA MET A 20 4.09 9.44 25.42
C MET A 20 5.48 9.14 24.83
N LEU A 21 6.47 8.79 25.67
CA LEU A 21 7.84 8.52 25.21
C LEU A 21 7.95 7.15 24.50
N PRO A 22 8.84 7.02 23.49
CA PRO A 22 9.11 5.73 22.88
C PRO A 22 9.73 4.75 23.87
N SER A 23 9.41 3.46 23.69
CA SER A 23 9.96 2.39 24.53
C SER A 23 11.20 1.79 23.87
N VAL A 24 12.30 1.66 24.61
CA VAL A 24 13.57 1.12 24.08
C VAL A 24 13.86 -0.25 24.68
N ARG A 25 14.38 -1.18 23.87
CA ARG A 25 14.77 -2.52 24.31
C ARG A 25 16.13 -2.90 23.76
N VAL A 26 17.02 -3.35 24.64
CA VAL A 26 18.32 -3.90 24.26
C VAL A 26 18.25 -5.42 24.20
N ARG A 27 18.62 -5.99 23.06
CA ARG A 27 18.67 -7.44 22.81
C ARG A 27 20.03 -7.82 22.22
N ARG A 28 20.36 -9.10 22.32
CA ARG A 28 21.54 -9.69 21.67
C ARG A 28 21.04 -10.81 20.78
N ARG A 29 21.51 -10.84 19.54
CA ARG A 29 21.22 -11.88 18.56
C ARG A 29 22.53 -12.33 17.96
N GLY A 30 23.05 -13.47 18.43
CA GLY A 30 24.40 -13.94 18.08
C GLY A 30 25.45 -12.90 18.46
N ASP A 31 26.24 -12.49 17.47
CA ASP A 31 27.34 -11.52 17.62
C ASP A 31 26.93 -10.08 17.34
N VAL A 32 25.63 -9.79 17.31
CA VAL A 32 25.11 -8.43 17.15
C VAL A 32 24.26 -8.06 18.37
N ILE A 33 24.54 -6.89 18.94
CA ILE A 33 23.70 -6.25 19.95
C ILE A 33 22.78 -5.27 19.24
N THR A 34 21.49 -5.32 19.59
CA THR A 34 20.43 -4.56 18.94
C THR A 34 19.72 -3.68 19.96
N VAL A 35 19.63 -2.39 19.67
CA VAL A 35 18.84 -1.43 20.45
C VAL A 35 17.60 -1.10 19.63
N GLU A 36 16.48 -1.69 20.00
CA GLU A 36 15.18 -1.49 19.34
C GLU A 36 14.48 -0.29 19.99
N GLN A 37 14.25 0.80 19.24
CA GLN A 37 13.30 1.83 19.62
C GLN A 37 11.93 1.45 19.06
N ARG A 38 10.96 1.24 19.94
CA ARG A 38 9.58 0.98 19.57
C ARG A 38 8.80 2.27 19.74
N VAL A 39 8.57 2.93 18.61
CA VAL A 39 7.63 4.04 18.47
C VAL A 39 6.24 3.44 18.18
N PRO A 40 5.20 3.76 18.98
CA PRO A 40 3.87 3.15 18.83
C PRO A 40 3.25 3.33 17.43
N ALA A 41 3.60 4.40 16.73
CA ALA A 41 3.54 4.57 15.28
C ALA A 41 4.17 5.91 14.93
N ARG A 42 5.04 5.94 13.92
CA ARG A 42 5.38 7.17 13.22
C ARG A 42 4.31 7.32 12.14
N VAL A 43 3.31 8.16 12.40
CA VAL A 43 2.47 8.68 11.31
C VAL A 43 3.23 9.80 10.65
N GLU A 44 3.74 9.45 9.50
CA GLU A 44 4.06 10.32 8.41
C GLU A 44 2.81 11.15 8.06
N SER A 45 2.72 12.32 8.67
CA SER A 45 1.83 13.43 8.26
C SER A 45 1.49 13.41 6.78
N ILE A 46 0.20 13.53 6.46
CA ILE A 46 -0.27 14.01 5.16
C ILE A 46 0.02 15.51 5.11
N HIS A 47 0.97 15.94 4.28
CA HIS A 47 1.09 17.34 3.92
C HIS A 47 0.18 17.62 2.73
N THR A 48 -0.84 18.46 2.95
CA THR A 48 -1.58 19.11 1.86
C THR A 48 -0.86 20.41 1.53
N SER A 49 -0.02 20.42 0.50
CA SER A 49 0.42 21.68 -0.11
C SER A 49 -0.64 22.13 -1.11
N ARG A 50 -1.12 23.35 -0.95
CA ARG A 50 -2.05 24.02 -1.87
C ARG A 50 -1.21 24.78 -2.87
N ARG A 51 -1.17 24.33 -4.13
CA ARG A 51 -0.71 25.16 -5.25
C ARG A 51 -1.94 25.87 -5.81
N ASP A 52 -2.03 27.18 -5.55
CA ASP A 52 -2.94 28.04 -6.30
C ASP A 52 -2.27 28.31 -7.66
N ASP A 53 -2.69 27.56 -8.68
CA ASP A 53 -2.50 27.95 -10.08
C ASP A 53 -3.85 28.27 -10.71
N SER A 54 -3.87 29.36 -11.48
CA SER A 54 -5.04 30.06 -12.01
C SER A 54 -5.73 29.35 -13.19
N SER A 55 -6.06 28.06 -13.05
CA SER A 55 -6.97 27.39 -13.98
C SER A 55 -7.81 26.31 -13.29
N SER A 56 -9.07 26.25 -13.67
CA SER A 56 -10.21 25.73 -12.91
C SER A 56 -10.38 24.20 -12.89
N LEU A 57 -9.34 23.45 -12.51
CA LEU A 57 -9.46 22.01 -12.21
C LEU A 57 -8.67 21.68 -10.95
N HIS A 58 -9.40 21.48 -9.86
CA HIS A 58 -8.85 21.00 -8.58
C HIS A 58 -8.70 19.48 -8.65
N ASP A 59 -7.46 19.01 -8.70
CA ASP A 59 -7.14 17.59 -8.61
C ASP A 59 -6.43 17.33 -7.27
N GLU A 60 -7.18 16.82 -6.29
CA GLU A 60 -6.66 16.45 -4.97
C GLU A 60 -6.04 15.05 -5.06
N HIS A 61 -4.71 14.99 -5.24
CA HIS A 61 -3.98 13.73 -5.27
C HIS A 61 -3.50 13.34 -3.87
N GLN A 62 -4.00 12.21 -3.36
CA GLN A 62 -3.50 11.58 -2.13
C GLN A 62 -2.39 10.59 -2.48
N THR A 63 -1.14 10.92 -2.14
CA THR A 63 0.01 10.06 -2.40
C THR A 63 0.59 9.54 -1.07
N PRO A 64 0.70 8.21 -0.88
CA PRO A 64 1.26 7.64 0.33
C PRO A 64 2.79 7.79 0.34
N ILE A 65 3.33 8.39 1.40
CA ILE A 65 4.77 8.36 1.69
C ILE A 65 5.03 7.04 2.49
N TYR A 66 6.27 6.55 2.52
CA TYR A 66 6.63 5.30 3.19
C TYR A 66 7.72 5.49 4.23
N GLU A 67 7.35 5.42 5.50
CA GLU A 67 8.25 5.01 6.59
C GLU A 67 7.79 3.70 7.25
N ALA A 68 7.37 2.75 6.44
CA ALA A 68 7.27 1.34 6.82
C ALA A 68 7.14 0.54 5.53
N GLY A 69 7.89 -0.55 5.41
CA GLY A 69 7.93 -1.37 4.19
C GLY A 69 6.55 -1.72 3.62
N LEU A 70 6.28 -1.12 2.46
CA LEU A 70 5.37 -1.54 1.38
C LEU A 70 3.86 -1.43 1.61
N GLY A 71 3.28 -0.51 0.83
CA GLY A 71 2.00 -0.57 0.10
C GLY A 71 0.73 -0.99 0.83
N SER A 72 -0.23 -0.06 0.92
CA SER A 72 -1.68 -0.26 1.12
C SER A 72 -2.23 -0.15 2.57
N PRO A 73 -3.45 0.41 2.77
CA PRO A 73 -3.81 1.29 3.89
C PRO A 73 -4.39 0.63 5.16
N THR A 74 -4.15 -0.66 5.44
CA THR A 74 -4.85 -1.32 6.57
C THR A 74 -4.01 -2.11 7.57
N SER A 75 -2.69 -1.92 7.60
CA SER A 75 -1.93 -2.36 8.78
C SER A 75 -0.78 -1.42 9.10
N VAL A 76 -1.00 -0.61 10.13
CA VAL A 76 0.05 0.12 10.84
C VAL A 76 1.05 -0.90 11.39
N ALA A 77 2.06 -1.25 10.60
CA ALA A 77 3.17 -2.04 11.08
C ALA A 77 4.01 -1.12 11.96
N LEU A 78 3.98 -1.34 13.27
CA LEU A 78 4.94 -0.81 14.22
C LEU A 78 6.36 -1.10 13.70
N VAL A 79 6.98 -0.13 13.03
CA VAL A 79 8.36 -0.28 12.56
C VAL A 79 9.23 -0.32 13.80
N LYS A 80 9.89 -1.47 14.00
CA LYS A 80 10.94 -1.58 15.00
C LYS A 80 12.18 -0.96 14.38
N GLU A 81 12.41 0.30 14.67
CA GLU A 81 13.68 0.94 14.37
C GLU A 81 14.74 0.32 15.29
N ARG A 82 15.85 -0.11 14.70
CA ARG A 82 16.94 -0.71 15.44
C ARG A 82 18.28 -0.10 15.07
N LEU A 83 19.07 0.14 16.10
CA LEU A 83 20.50 0.39 15.99
C LEU A 83 21.24 -0.90 16.33
N THR A 84 22.30 -1.20 15.60
CA THR A 84 23.10 -2.41 15.77
C THR A 84 24.58 -2.15 15.92
N ILE A 85 25.20 -2.93 16.79
CA ILE A 85 26.63 -2.86 17.10
C ILE A 85 27.16 -4.30 17.17
N PRO A 86 28.37 -4.57 16.68
CA PRO A 86 28.98 -5.87 16.88
C PRO A 86 29.25 -6.11 18.38
N ALA A 87 28.97 -7.31 18.86
CA ALA A 87 29.19 -7.71 20.24
C ALA A 87 30.68 -7.72 20.62
N SER A 88 31.59 -7.66 19.64
CA SER A 88 33.02 -7.45 19.84
C SER A 88 33.37 -6.03 20.31
N ALA A 89 32.56 -5.02 19.98
CA ALA A 89 32.86 -3.62 20.31
C ALA A 89 32.38 -3.23 21.72
N ALA A 90 31.26 -3.79 22.19
CA ALA A 90 30.75 -3.53 23.54
C ALA A 90 29.92 -4.71 24.04
N SER A 91 29.93 -4.96 25.35
CA SER A 91 29.09 -6.01 25.94
C SER A 91 27.62 -5.58 26.05
N LYS A 92 26.70 -6.55 26.05
CA LYS A 92 25.25 -6.29 26.22
C LYS A 92 24.94 -5.52 27.51
N GLN A 93 25.68 -5.79 28.60
CA GLN A 93 25.47 -5.13 29.89
C GLN A 93 25.89 -3.66 29.84
N GLN A 94 27.06 -3.37 29.27
CA GLN A 94 27.52 -1.98 29.05
C GLN A 94 26.54 -1.20 28.19
N VAL A 95 26.10 -1.78 27.07
CA VAL A 95 25.09 -1.14 26.19
C VAL A 95 23.79 -0.90 26.94
N ARG A 96 23.28 -1.88 27.70
CA ARG A 96 22.05 -1.72 28.47
C ARG A 96 22.18 -0.64 29.55
N GLN A 97 23.31 -0.58 30.24
CA GLN A 97 23.54 0.40 31.30
C GLN A 97 23.61 1.82 30.73
N ALA A 98 24.37 2.01 29.65
CA ALA A 98 24.50 3.31 29.00
C ALA A 98 23.20 3.78 28.34
N VAL A 99 22.46 2.88 27.67
CA VAL A 99 21.14 3.20 27.11
C VAL A 99 20.14 3.56 28.21
N ASN A 100 20.11 2.80 29.31
CA ASN A 100 19.22 3.10 30.44
C ASN A 100 19.58 4.44 31.08
N HIS A 101 20.87 4.74 31.23
CA HIS A 101 21.34 6.01 31.78
C HIS A 101 20.95 7.18 30.86
N ALA A 102 21.18 7.05 29.55
CA ALA A 102 20.85 8.06 28.56
C ALA A 102 19.33 8.33 28.48
N ILE A 103 18.50 7.29 28.56
CA ILE A 103 17.03 7.44 28.61
C ILE A 103 16.57 8.05 29.93
N ALA A 104 17.19 7.69 31.05
CA ALA A 104 16.84 8.25 32.35
C ALA A 104 17.22 9.73 32.48
N ALA A 105 18.30 10.15 31.82
CA ALA A 105 18.76 11.53 31.74
C ALA A 105 18.05 12.36 30.65
N TYR A 106 17.34 11.71 29.72
CA TYR A 106 16.61 12.40 28.66
C TYR A 106 15.38 13.11 29.23
N ASP A 107 15.42 14.44 29.21
CA ASP A 107 14.29 15.30 29.49
C ASP A 107 13.80 15.93 28.17
N PRO A 108 12.60 15.56 27.68
CA PRO A 108 12.03 16.14 26.46
C PRO A 108 11.57 17.60 26.64
N GLY A 109 11.60 18.13 27.87
CA GLY A 109 11.21 19.50 28.19
C GLY A 109 9.71 19.77 28.11
N THR A 110 9.37 21.01 27.77
CA THR A 110 8.00 21.47 27.54
C THR A 110 7.74 21.69 26.06
N ALA A 111 6.48 21.57 25.62
CA ALA A 111 6.09 21.88 24.25
C ALA A 111 4.61 22.31 24.22
N ALA A 112 4.23 23.13 23.24
CA ALA A 112 2.83 23.50 23.06
C ALA A 112 1.95 22.26 22.75
N LEU A 113 0.70 22.25 23.21
CA LEU A 113 -0.24 21.13 23.01
C LEU A 113 -0.43 20.75 21.53
N SER A 114 -0.39 21.74 20.63
CA SER A 114 -0.47 21.54 19.17
C SER A 114 0.73 20.80 18.58
N VAL A 115 1.88 20.80 19.28
CA VAL A 115 3.10 20.08 18.90
C VAL A 115 3.18 18.74 19.62
N GLN A 116 2.59 18.62 20.81
CA GLN A 116 2.51 17.38 21.58
C GLN A 116 1.48 16.39 21.01
N LEU A 117 0.32 16.86 20.55
CA LEU A 117 -0.66 16.05 19.86
C LEU A 117 -0.51 16.21 18.36
N SER A 118 -0.25 15.12 17.65
CA SER A 118 -0.33 15.12 16.19
C SER A 118 -1.78 15.40 15.75
N GLY A 119 -1.95 16.19 14.68
CA GLY A 119 -3.27 16.47 14.10
C GLY A 119 -4.02 15.17 13.76
N ASP A 120 -3.30 14.16 13.28
CA ASP A 120 -3.85 12.83 13.00
C ASP A 120 -4.29 12.08 14.26
N ALA A 121 -3.53 12.14 15.36
CA ALA A 121 -3.97 11.56 16.64
C ALA A 121 -5.25 12.23 17.13
N LEU A 122 -5.33 13.56 17.04
CA LEU A 122 -6.50 14.32 17.44
C LEU A 122 -7.71 13.97 16.57
N LEU A 123 -7.53 13.87 15.26
CA LEU A 123 -8.59 13.51 14.33
C LEU A 123 -9.08 12.07 14.55
N ARG A 124 -8.19 11.11 14.80
CA ARG A 124 -8.56 9.73 15.16
C ARG A 124 -9.27 9.67 16.51
N LEU A 125 -8.89 10.51 17.46
CA LEU A 125 -9.56 10.60 18.77
C LEU A 125 -10.96 11.21 18.62
N LEU A 126 -11.11 12.28 17.84
CA LEU A 126 -12.42 12.85 17.49
C LEU A 126 -13.31 11.84 16.76
N GLN A 127 -12.76 11.11 15.78
CA GLN A 127 -13.45 10.04 15.08
C GLN A 127 -13.91 8.93 16.05
N THR A 128 -13.08 8.59 17.04
CA THR A 128 -13.41 7.61 18.08
C THR A 128 -14.58 8.08 18.94
N VAL A 129 -14.55 9.34 19.37
CA VAL A 129 -15.64 9.95 20.17
C VAL A 129 -16.94 9.99 19.37
N ALA A 130 -16.88 10.41 18.10
CA ALA A 130 -18.05 10.41 17.22
C ALA A 130 -18.60 8.99 16.99
N ALA A 131 -17.72 8.01 16.74
CA ALA A 131 -18.12 6.62 16.55
C ALA A 131 -18.74 5.99 17.82
N LEU A 132 -18.23 6.33 19.01
CA LEU A 132 -18.85 5.96 20.29
C LEU A 132 -20.25 6.58 20.45
N GLY A 133 -20.41 7.85 20.08
CA GLY A 133 -21.72 8.51 20.06
C GLY A 133 -22.71 7.81 19.12
N MET A 134 -22.29 7.48 17.90
CA MET A 134 -23.11 6.74 16.93
C MET A 134 -23.44 5.32 17.40
N ALA A 135 -22.51 4.63 18.06
CA ALA A 135 -22.77 3.33 18.65
C ALA A 135 -23.83 3.41 19.77
N GLY A 136 -23.73 4.43 20.64
CA GLY A 136 -24.72 4.72 21.67
C GLY A 136 -26.10 5.02 21.09
N PHE A 137 -26.16 5.82 20.01
CA PHE A 137 -27.41 6.14 19.31
C PHE A 137 -28.04 4.91 18.64
N GLY A 138 -27.24 4.08 17.95
CA GLY A 138 -27.71 2.82 17.37
C GLY A 138 -28.24 1.85 18.41
N LEU A 139 -27.59 1.76 19.58
CA LEU A 139 -28.05 0.95 20.70
C LEU A 139 -29.34 1.50 21.32
N TYR A 140 -29.45 2.82 21.48
CA TYR A 140 -30.68 3.47 21.95
C TYR A 140 -31.86 3.19 21.01
N LEU A 141 -31.66 3.32 19.69
CA LEU A 141 -32.69 2.99 18.70
C LEU A 141 -33.06 1.51 18.72
N ALA A 142 -32.08 0.60 18.82
CA ALA A 142 -32.34 -0.83 18.94
C ALA A 142 -33.23 -1.13 20.16
N VAL A 143 -32.90 -0.54 21.32
CA VAL A 143 -33.68 -0.71 22.56
C VAL A 143 -35.06 -0.07 22.46
N SER A 144 -35.18 1.11 21.83
CA SER A 144 -36.46 1.81 21.65
C SER A 144 -37.40 1.04 20.71
N LEU A 145 -36.88 0.50 19.62
CA LEU A 145 -37.64 -0.33 18.67
C LEU A 145 -38.01 -1.69 19.29
N HIS A 146 -37.16 -2.24 20.16
CA HIS A 146 -37.47 -3.46 20.90
C HIS A 146 -38.54 -3.25 21.99
N ARG A 147 -38.61 -2.06 22.59
CA ARG A 147 -39.62 -1.70 23.60
C ARG A 147 -40.95 -1.23 23.00
N SER A 148 -40.99 -0.93 21.70
CA SER A 148 -42.21 -0.50 21.02
C SER A 148 -43.11 -1.73 20.79
N PRO A 149 -44.39 -1.72 21.23
CA PRO A 149 -45.27 -2.88 21.09
C PRO A 149 -45.52 -3.20 19.61
N SER A 150 -45.38 -4.48 19.25
CA SER A 150 -45.58 -5.03 17.92
C SER A 150 -47.00 -4.74 17.39
N ILE A 151 -47.12 -4.03 16.27
CA ILE A 151 -48.40 -3.82 15.54
C ILE A 151 -48.69 -4.98 14.55
N SER A 152 -47.82 -5.98 14.45
CA SER A 152 -47.95 -7.04 13.44
C SER A 152 -48.93 -8.14 13.85
N HIS A 153 -50.03 -8.27 13.10
CA HIS A 153 -50.94 -9.43 13.15
C HIS A 153 -50.24 -10.70 12.61
N PRO A 154 -50.63 -11.91 13.06
CA PRO A 154 -50.03 -13.15 12.59
C PRO A 154 -50.41 -13.39 11.12
N GLY A 155 -49.43 -13.34 10.21
CA GLY A 155 -49.62 -13.60 8.78
C GLY A 155 -49.13 -12.50 7.83
N ASP A 156 -48.60 -11.40 8.34
CA ASP A 156 -48.16 -10.26 7.51
C ASP A 156 -46.79 -10.53 6.84
N PRO A 157 -46.67 -10.48 5.48
CA PRO A 157 -45.40 -10.65 4.76
C PRO A 157 -44.29 -9.68 5.20
N PHE A 158 -44.65 -8.59 5.87
CA PHE A 158 -43.74 -7.56 6.39
C PHE A 158 -43.23 -7.84 7.81
N ALA A 159 -43.66 -8.92 8.48
CA ALA A 159 -43.15 -9.32 9.81
C ALA A 159 -41.63 -9.61 9.80
N GLY A 160 -41.10 -10.10 8.67
CA GLY A 160 -39.66 -10.25 8.44
C GLY A 160 -38.93 -8.90 8.34
N ILE A 161 -39.57 -7.90 7.74
CA ILE A 161 -39.02 -6.53 7.59
C ILE A 161 -38.93 -5.84 8.95
N GLN A 162 -39.88 -6.06 9.86
CA GLN A 162 -39.82 -5.53 11.22
C GLN A 162 -38.69 -6.15 12.05
N LYS A 163 -38.42 -7.46 11.90
CA LYS A 163 -37.24 -8.11 12.50
C LYS A 163 -35.92 -7.55 11.92
N VAL A 164 -35.85 -7.34 10.60
CA VAL A 164 -34.69 -6.71 9.95
C VAL A 164 -34.48 -5.27 10.46
N LEU A 165 -35.56 -4.48 10.63
CA LEU A 165 -35.49 -3.12 11.18
C LEU A 165 -35.04 -3.08 12.65
N THR A 166 -35.25 -4.13 13.44
CA THR A 166 -34.71 -4.22 14.81
C THR A 166 -33.24 -4.65 14.85
N VAL A 167 -32.79 -5.48 13.90
CA VAL A 167 -31.41 -6.00 13.86
C VAL A 167 -30.44 -4.98 13.25
N LEU A 168 -30.90 -4.18 12.29
CA LEU A 168 -30.05 -3.22 11.57
C LEU A 168 -29.42 -2.15 12.48
N PRO A 169 -30.12 -1.54 13.46
CA PRO A 169 -29.52 -0.63 14.44
C PRO A 169 -28.48 -1.31 15.35
N SER A 170 -28.65 -2.60 15.68
CA SER A 170 -27.67 -3.36 16.46
C SER A 170 -26.41 -3.66 15.67
N VAL A 171 -26.54 -4.05 14.40
CA VAL A 171 -25.40 -4.22 13.48
C VAL A 171 -24.66 -2.89 13.28
N PHE A 172 -25.40 -1.80 13.09
CA PHE A 172 -24.84 -0.46 12.99
C PHE A 172 -24.04 -0.08 14.25
N ALA A 173 -24.58 -0.34 15.44
CA ALA A 173 -23.89 -0.08 16.70
C ALA A 173 -22.59 -0.88 16.85
N LEU A 174 -22.58 -2.16 16.42
CA LEU A 174 -21.39 -3.00 16.43
C LEU A 174 -20.31 -2.50 15.47
N VAL A 175 -20.68 -2.08 14.26
CA VAL A 175 -19.75 -1.50 13.28
C VAL A 175 -19.17 -0.20 13.82
N ALA A 176 -19.99 0.69 14.38
CA ALA A 176 -19.54 1.94 14.98
C ALA A 176 -18.59 1.69 16.17
N LEU A 177 -18.87 0.68 17.01
CA LEU A 177 -17.97 0.29 18.10
C LEU A 177 -16.63 -0.25 17.57
N ALA A 178 -16.64 -1.06 16.51
CA ALA A 178 -15.42 -1.55 15.89
C ALA A 178 -14.57 -0.39 15.34
N ILE A 179 -15.20 0.59 14.69
CA ILE A 179 -14.54 1.81 14.22
C ILE A 179 -13.95 2.60 15.40
N ALA A 180 -14.68 2.72 16.52
CA ALA A 180 -14.18 3.39 17.71
C ALA A 180 -12.95 2.68 18.30
N VAL A 181 -12.96 1.34 18.39
CA VAL A 181 -11.82 0.56 18.89
C VAL A 181 -10.60 0.73 17.97
N VAL A 182 -10.80 0.70 16.65
CA VAL A 182 -9.73 0.93 15.67
C VAL A 182 -9.20 2.35 15.77
N GLY A 183 -10.08 3.35 15.89
CA GLY A 183 -9.72 4.76 16.08
C GLY A 183 -8.94 5.00 17.37
N ALA A 184 -9.37 4.42 18.50
CA ALA A 184 -8.70 4.54 19.79
C ALA A 184 -7.31 3.91 19.75
N ARG A 185 -7.21 2.71 19.15
CA ARG A 185 -5.94 2.02 18.95
C ARG A 185 -5.01 2.82 18.04
N ALA A 186 -5.55 3.44 16.99
CA ALA A 186 -4.80 4.33 16.11
C ALA A 186 -4.32 5.57 16.89
N ALA A 187 -5.19 6.30 17.57
CA ALA A 187 -4.82 7.47 18.38
C ALA A 187 -3.76 7.14 19.44
N TRP A 188 -3.88 5.99 20.11
CA TRP A 188 -2.87 5.50 21.05
C TRP A 188 -1.52 5.18 20.41
N ALA A 189 -1.53 4.72 19.16
CA ALA A 189 -0.33 4.52 18.37
C ALA A 189 0.33 5.88 18.00
N LEU A 190 -0.46 6.93 17.81
CA LEU A 190 0.02 8.27 17.40
C LEU A 190 0.36 9.21 18.54
N ARG A 191 0.37 8.70 19.78
CA ARG A 191 0.57 9.49 20.99
C ARG A 191 1.97 10.08 21.14
N THR A 192 2.96 9.54 20.44
CA THR A 192 4.35 9.96 20.57
C THR A 192 4.62 11.10 19.59
N PRO A 193 5.04 12.29 20.06
CA PRO A 193 5.41 13.39 19.17
C PRO A 193 6.62 13.00 18.31
N LYS A 194 6.62 13.40 17.02
CA LYS A 194 7.69 13.04 16.08
C LYS A 194 9.08 13.49 16.57
N PHE A 195 9.21 14.74 17.00
CA PHE A 195 10.50 15.29 17.43
C PHE A 195 11.09 14.55 18.65
N VAL A 196 10.24 14.07 19.57
CA VAL A 196 10.69 13.27 20.74
C VAL A 196 11.30 11.95 20.28
N ALA A 197 10.69 11.32 19.28
CA ALA A 197 11.23 10.10 18.69
C ALA A 197 12.60 10.36 18.03
N GLU A 198 12.72 11.44 17.25
CA GLU A 198 13.97 11.86 16.57
C GLU A 198 15.10 12.19 17.54
N GLU A 199 14.83 13.00 18.56
CA GLU A 199 15.81 13.40 19.55
C GLU A 199 16.29 12.20 20.36
N GLN A 200 15.38 11.33 20.78
CA GLN A 200 15.75 10.09 21.46
C GLN A 200 16.54 9.16 20.53
N TRP A 201 16.21 9.07 19.24
CA TRP A 201 16.97 8.30 18.25
C TRP A 201 18.41 8.82 18.09
N GLY A 202 18.57 10.14 17.94
CA GLY A 202 19.87 10.81 17.87
C GLY A 202 20.71 10.59 19.13
N LEU A 203 20.08 10.69 20.31
CA LEU A 203 20.72 10.45 21.60
C LEU A 203 21.17 8.99 21.77
N LEU A 204 20.33 8.04 21.38
CA LEU A 204 20.70 6.62 21.39
C LEU A 204 21.89 6.37 20.46
N ARG A 205 21.84 6.93 19.24
CA ARG A 205 22.94 6.80 18.29
C ARG A 205 24.25 7.36 18.83
N GLN A 206 24.24 8.59 19.37
CA GLN A 206 25.42 9.21 19.95
C GLN A 206 26.00 8.37 21.08
N THR A 207 25.15 7.89 21.98
CA THR A 207 25.53 7.02 23.10
C THR A 207 26.21 5.74 22.59
N LEU A 208 25.64 5.13 21.56
CA LEU A 208 26.16 3.91 20.96
C LEU A 208 27.48 4.13 20.19
N THR A 209 27.62 5.25 19.47
CA THR A 209 28.87 5.63 18.81
C THR A 209 29.99 5.83 19.83
N GLN A 210 29.71 6.52 20.94
CA GLN A 210 30.68 6.73 22.02
C GLN A 210 31.14 5.43 22.68
N LEU A 211 30.22 4.46 22.87
CA LEU A 211 30.55 3.18 23.49
C LEU A 211 31.32 2.25 22.56
N ALA A 212 30.94 2.19 21.29
CA ALA A 212 31.49 1.23 20.34
C ALA A 212 32.72 1.76 19.58
N GLY A 213 33.01 3.06 19.67
CA GLY A 213 34.08 3.73 18.93
C GLY A 213 33.86 3.77 17.41
N GLN A 214 32.67 3.41 16.94
CA GLN A 214 32.28 3.35 15.53
C GLN A 214 30.79 3.66 15.38
N GLU A 215 30.38 4.08 14.19
CA GLU A 215 28.96 4.34 13.94
C GLU A 215 28.12 3.04 14.00
N PRO A 216 27.00 3.04 14.76
CA PRO A 216 26.10 1.90 14.80
C PRO A 216 25.33 1.74 13.48
N GLY A 217 25.05 0.49 13.10
CA GLY A 217 24.22 0.18 11.94
C GLY A 217 22.75 0.55 12.18
N SER A 218 22.14 1.28 11.25
CA SER A 218 20.74 1.72 11.33
C SER A 218 19.83 0.91 10.40
N SER A 219 18.64 0.56 10.87
CA SER A 219 17.59 -0.02 10.04
C SER A 219 16.66 1.01 9.41
N ARG A 220 16.90 2.31 9.63
CA ARG A 220 16.00 3.39 9.20
C ARG A 220 16.30 3.79 7.76
N PRO A 221 15.31 3.86 6.86
CA PRO A 221 15.52 4.24 5.47
C PRO A 221 16.23 5.58 5.29
N LEU A 222 15.77 6.63 6.00
CA LEU A 222 16.40 7.95 5.97
C LEU A 222 17.87 7.94 6.36
N ASP A 223 18.24 7.14 7.38
CA ASP A 223 19.63 7.04 7.79
C ASP A 223 20.48 6.36 6.69
N ILE A 224 19.91 5.34 6.04
CA ILE A 224 20.57 4.61 4.95
C ILE A 224 20.75 5.51 3.71
N GLU A 225 19.75 6.33 3.38
CA GLU A 225 19.81 7.31 2.29
C GLU A 225 20.83 8.41 2.56
N ALA A 226 20.99 8.81 3.82
CA ALA A 226 22.05 9.71 4.27
C ALA A 226 23.46 9.07 4.23
N GLY A 227 23.58 7.83 3.75
CA GLY A 227 24.86 7.12 3.57
C GLY A 227 25.37 6.45 4.84
N LEU A 228 24.54 6.33 5.88
CA LEU A 228 24.93 5.77 7.16
C LEU A 228 25.00 4.25 7.10
N ARG A 229 25.71 3.69 8.08
CA ARG A 229 25.95 2.26 8.17
C ARG A 229 24.62 1.50 8.22
N ARG A 230 24.45 0.49 7.36
CA ARG A 230 23.25 -0.37 7.39
C ARG A 230 23.26 -1.29 8.61
N ASP A 231 22.06 -1.66 9.03
CA ASP A 231 21.84 -2.58 10.13
C ASP A 231 22.51 -3.96 9.93
N LEU A 232 23.20 -4.43 10.96
CA LEU A 232 24.02 -5.65 10.95
C LEU A 232 23.19 -6.95 11.01
N ILE A 233 21.88 -6.90 11.33
CA ILE A 233 21.03 -8.10 11.25
C ILE A 233 20.67 -8.39 9.79
N THR A 234 20.30 -7.36 9.03
CA THR A 234 19.88 -7.55 7.64
C THR A 234 21.03 -7.46 6.65
N HIS A 235 22.08 -6.71 7.00
CA HIS A 235 23.28 -6.52 6.20
C HIS A 235 24.49 -6.84 7.09
N PRO A 236 24.95 -8.10 7.16
CA PRO A 236 25.95 -8.55 8.13
C PRO A 236 27.31 -7.82 8.04
N ASN A 237 27.68 -7.34 6.86
CA ASN A 237 28.88 -6.52 6.67
C ASN A 237 28.66 -5.07 7.14
N GLY A 238 27.40 -4.63 7.18
CA GLY A 238 26.99 -3.28 7.52
C GLY A 238 27.62 -2.27 6.58
N ASP A 239 27.74 -2.58 5.29
CA ASP A 239 28.32 -1.65 4.33
C ASP A 239 27.40 -0.43 4.21
N SER A 240 28.01 0.76 4.14
CA SER A 240 27.26 1.96 3.76
C SER A 240 26.78 1.79 2.32
N LEU A 241 25.61 2.35 2.03
CA LEU A 241 25.11 2.33 0.66
C LEU A 241 26.01 3.22 -0.20
N THR A 242 26.69 2.61 -1.18
CA THR A 242 27.48 3.31 -2.18
C THR A 242 26.58 3.70 -3.34
N ARG A 243 26.52 5.00 -3.64
CA ARG A 243 25.78 5.53 -4.79
C ARG A 243 26.73 5.67 -5.97
N GLY A 244 26.28 5.24 -7.14
CA GLY A 244 26.99 5.46 -8.40
C GLY A 244 26.94 6.93 -8.81
N VAL A 245 27.62 7.26 -9.91
CA VAL A 245 27.66 8.62 -10.47
C VAL A 245 26.86 8.66 -11.77
N THR A 246 25.94 9.62 -11.85
CA THR A 246 25.16 9.92 -13.07
C THR A 246 26.04 10.53 -14.14
N ARG A 247 25.53 10.63 -15.37
CA ARG A 247 26.28 11.17 -16.50
C ARG A 247 26.72 12.63 -16.30
N ASP A 248 25.95 13.41 -15.55
CA ASP A 248 26.22 14.81 -15.20
C ASP A 248 27.05 14.98 -13.92
N GLY A 249 27.59 13.89 -13.36
CA GLY A 249 28.45 13.91 -12.18
C GLY A 249 27.71 14.01 -10.85
N ARG A 250 26.37 13.95 -10.84
CA ARG A 250 25.57 13.87 -9.62
C ARG A 250 25.61 12.47 -9.01
N MET A 251 25.22 12.39 -7.74
CA MET A 251 25.06 11.10 -7.07
C MET A 251 23.78 10.43 -7.55
N GLY A 252 23.92 9.23 -8.10
CA GLY A 252 22.81 8.41 -8.55
C GLY A 252 21.96 7.88 -7.39
N PRO A 253 20.83 7.24 -7.71
CA PRO A 253 19.88 6.76 -6.74
C PRO A 253 20.42 5.66 -5.81
N PRO A 254 19.89 5.56 -4.57
CA PRO A 254 20.19 4.45 -3.67
C PRO A 254 19.48 3.16 -4.13
N TRP A 255 20.18 2.30 -4.87
CA TRP A 255 19.61 1.03 -5.32
C TRP A 255 19.33 0.06 -4.16
N PRO A 256 18.19 -0.66 -4.19
CA PRO A 256 17.94 -1.78 -3.29
C PRO A 256 19.01 -2.85 -3.42
N ASP A 257 19.46 -3.41 -2.30
CA ASP A 257 20.43 -4.50 -2.34
C ASP A 257 19.77 -5.88 -2.52
N ALA A 258 20.59 -6.93 -2.60
CA ALA A 258 20.10 -8.28 -2.78
C ALA A 258 19.14 -8.74 -1.68
N TYR A 259 19.33 -8.29 -0.44
CA TYR A 259 18.46 -8.63 0.68
C TYR A 259 17.11 -7.90 0.57
N ASP A 260 17.12 -6.61 0.26
CA ASP A 260 15.94 -5.78 0.04
C ASP A 260 15.08 -6.32 -1.11
N VAL A 261 15.73 -6.69 -2.21
CA VAL A 261 15.09 -7.34 -3.36
C VAL A 261 14.49 -8.68 -2.96
N ALA A 262 15.24 -9.55 -2.28
CA ALA A 262 14.74 -10.86 -1.86
C ALA A 262 13.56 -10.76 -0.89
N LYS A 263 13.59 -9.78 0.03
CA LYS A 263 12.50 -9.50 0.96
C LYS A 263 11.25 -9.02 0.21
N ARG A 264 11.40 -8.04 -0.68
CA ARG A 264 10.30 -7.50 -1.50
C ARG A 264 9.69 -8.58 -2.40
N VAL A 265 10.51 -9.39 -3.07
CA VAL A 265 10.04 -10.51 -3.90
C VAL A 265 9.30 -11.55 -3.06
N ARG A 266 9.77 -11.87 -1.84
CA ARG A 266 9.08 -12.79 -0.94
C ARG A 266 7.72 -12.25 -0.48
N GLN A 267 7.66 -10.97 -0.15
CA GLN A 267 6.40 -10.31 0.22
C GLN A 267 5.45 -10.26 -0.96
N GLY A 268 5.93 -9.86 -2.14
CA GLY A 268 5.19 -9.91 -3.39
C GLY A 268 4.63 -11.31 -3.65
N ARG A 269 5.44 -12.36 -3.53
CA ARG A 269 4.97 -13.75 -3.70
C ARG A 269 3.87 -14.15 -2.73
N ARG A 270 3.90 -13.69 -1.47
CA ARG A 270 2.82 -13.94 -0.51
C ARG A 270 1.53 -13.24 -0.93
N THR A 271 1.63 -11.99 -1.37
CA THR A 271 0.50 -11.24 -1.93
C THR A 271 -0.01 -11.92 -3.19
N LEU A 272 0.87 -12.37 -4.09
CA LEU A 272 0.53 -13.10 -5.30
C LEU A 272 -0.26 -14.37 -4.98
N ILE A 273 0.19 -15.17 -4.00
CA ILE A 273 -0.56 -16.37 -3.58
C ILE A 273 -1.96 -16.00 -3.10
N GLY A 274 -2.07 -15.02 -2.19
CA GLY A 274 -3.38 -14.57 -1.68
C GLY A 274 -4.30 -14.02 -2.77
N MET A 275 -3.75 -13.21 -3.67
CA MET A 275 -4.49 -12.62 -4.78
C MET A 275 -4.83 -13.64 -5.87
N THR A 276 -4.00 -14.67 -6.09
CA THR A 276 -4.32 -15.76 -7.02
C THR A 276 -5.49 -16.59 -6.51
N VAL A 277 -5.51 -16.90 -5.21
CA VAL A 277 -6.64 -17.57 -4.55
C VAL A 277 -7.90 -16.71 -4.69
N PHE A 278 -7.81 -15.42 -4.38
CA PHE A 278 -8.94 -14.50 -4.56
C PHE A 278 -9.41 -14.41 -6.02
N ALA A 279 -8.49 -14.25 -6.96
CA ALA A 279 -8.78 -14.20 -8.39
C ALA A 279 -9.41 -15.49 -8.91
N SER A 280 -9.00 -16.66 -8.37
CA SER A 280 -9.54 -17.96 -8.78
C SER A 280 -11.05 -18.08 -8.53
N VAL A 281 -11.59 -17.35 -7.55
CA VAL A 281 -13.04 -17.27 -7.31
C VAL A 281 -13.76 -16.74 -8.56
N PHE A 282 -13.27 -15.67 -9.18
CA PHE A 282 -13.87 -15.11 -10.40
C PHE A 282 -13.82 -16.08 -11.56
N LEU A 283 -12.72 -16.82 -11.71
CA LEU A 283 -12.61 -17.86 -12.72
C LEU A 283 -13.62 -18.99 -12.46
N THR A 284 -13.75 -19.47 -11.22
CA THR A 284 -14.72 -20.51 -10.87
C THR A 284 -16.16 -20.06 -11.08
N VAL A 285 -16.50 -18.81 -10.73
CA VAL A 285 -17.81 -18.22 -11.00
C VAL A 285 -18.07 -18.12 -12.50
N GLY A 286 -17.09 -17.67 -13.29
CA GLY A 286 -17.19 -17.61 -14.75
C GLY A 286 -17.42 -18.99 -15.38
N VAL A 287 -16.69 -20.02 -14.93
CA VAL A 287 -16.86 -21.42 -15.37
C VAL A 287 -18.25 -21.95 -14.96
N LEU A 288 -18.71 -21.69 -13.73
CA LEU A 288 -20.02 -22.14 -13.27
C LEU A 288 -21.14 -21.51 -14.10
N ILE A 289 -21.09 -20.19 -14.33
CA ILE A 289 -22.06 -19.49 -15.17
C ILE A 289 -22.03 -20.06 -16.58
N PHE A 290 -20.84 -20.26 -17.17
CA PHE A 290 -20.69 -20.88 -18.48
C PHE A 290 -21.36 -22.27 -18.57
N LEU A 291 -21.16 -23.13 -17.58
CA LEU A 291 -21.79 -24.45 -17.51
C LEU A 291 -23.32 -24.37 -17.37
N LEU A 292 -23.83 -23.40 -16.61
CA LEU A 292 -25.28 -23.15 -16.50
C LEU A 292 -25.89 -22.72 -17.84
N PHE A 293 -25.18 -21.89 -18.62
CA PHE A 293 -25.61 -21.52 -19.97
C PHE A 293 -25.66 -22.75 -20.90
N ILE A 294 -24.64 -23.62 -20.87
CA ILE A 294 -24.64 -24.87 -21.63
C ILE A 294 -25.83 -25.75 -21.23
N ALA A 295 -26.07 -25.92 -19.93
CA ALA A 295 -27.19 -26.71 -19.41
C ALA A 295 -28.56 -26.14 -19.81
N ALA A 296 -28.66 -24.82 -19.98
CA ALA A 296 -29.84 -24.13 -20.49
C ALA A 296 -29.95 -24.16 -22.03
N GLY A 297 -29.09 -24.90 -22.74
CA GLY A 297 -29.10 -25.01 -24.21
C GLY A 297 -28.52 -23.79 -24.93
N GLN A 298 -27.79 -22.92 -24.23
CA GLN A 298 -27.15 -21.73 -24.77
C GLN A 298 -25.62 -21.88 -24.75
N LEU A 299 -24.97 -21.95 -25.92
CA LEU A 299 -23.51 -22.04 -25.99
C LEU A 299 -22.91 -20.63 -26.17
N THR A 300 -22.44 -20.04 -25.07
CA THR A 300 -21.78 -18.72 -25.07
C THR A 300 -20.48 -18.75 -24.29
N LEU A 301 -19.35 -18.38 -24.91
CA LEU A 301 -18.04 -18.31 -24.26
C LEU A 301 -17.87 -17.04 -23.41
N ILE A 302 -18.81 -16.09 -23.49
CA ILE A 302 -18.65 -14.74 -22.96
C ILE A 302 -18.47 -14.73 -21.42
N PRO A 303 -19.22 -15.50 -20.61
CA PRO A 303 -19.00 -15.54 -19.15
C PRO A 303 -17.63 -16.11 -18.76
N LEU A 304 -17.13 -17.08 -19.52
CA LEU A 304 -15.81 -17.66 -19.32
C LEU A 304 -14.71 -16.64 -19.63
N LEU A 305 -14.81 -15.94 -20.76
CA LEU A 305 -13.91 -14.85 -21.15
C LEU A 305 -13.88 -13.75 -20.08
N GLY A 306 -15.04 -13.37 -19.53
CA GLY A 306 -15.13 -12.41 -18.42
C GLY A 306 -14.38 -12.88 -17.17
N GLY A 307 -14.55 -14.15 -16.77
CA GLY A 307 -13.81 -14.74 -15.64
C GLY A 307 -12.30 -14.80 -15.86
N VAL A 308 -11.87 -15.18 -17.06
CA VAL A 308 -10.45 -15.20 -17.46
C VAL A 308 -9.85 -13.80 -17.49
N SER A 309 -10.61 -12.80 -17.95
CA SER A 309 -10.17 -11.40 -18.03
C SER A 309 -9.88 -10.81 -16.65
N VAL A 310 -10.82 -10.96 -15.69
CA VAL A 310 -10.62 -10.47 -14.31
C VAL A 310 -9.45 -11.20 -13.65
N PHE A 311 -9.38 -12.53 -13.82
CA PHE A 311 -8.28 -13.34 -13.30
C PHE A 311 -6.92 -12.89 -13.85
N GLY A 312 -6.83 -12.73 -15.17
CA GLY A 312 -5.62 -12.31 -15.88
C GLY A 312 -5.16 -10.90 -15.52
N ALA A 313 -6.09 -9.95 -15.34
CA ALA A 313 -5.78 -8.58 -14.93
C ALA A 313 -5.17 -8.54 -13.51
N ILE A 314 -5.80 -9.22 -12.55
CA ILE A 314 -5.31 -9.30 -11.15
C ILE A 314 -3.95 -10.00 -11.11
N LEU A 315 -3.81 -11.11 -11.84
CA LEU A 315 -2.56 -11.87 -11.88
C LEU A 315 -1.43 -11.07 -12.54
N SER A 316 -1.71 -10.33 -13.62
CA SER A 316 -0.71 -9.49 -14.30
C SER A 316 -0.22 -8.36 -13.40
N HIS A 317 -1.13 -7.66 -12.72
CA HIS A 317 -0.79 -6.59 -11.80
C HIS A 317 0.05 -7.08 -10.60
N THR A 318 -0.36 -8.20 -9.99
CA THR A 318 0.35 -8.77 -8.84
C THR A 318 1.69 -9.40 -9.22
N SER A 319 1.78 -9.99 -10.42
CA SER A 319 3.04 -10.53 -10.95
C SER A 319 4.05 -9.42 -11.26
N ARG A 320 3.61 -8.27 -11.78
CA ARG A 320 4.46 -7.08 -11.96
C ARG A 320 5.14 -6.67 -10.65
N GLN A 321 4.41 -6.67 -9.53
CA GLN A 321 4.95 -6.33 -8.21
C GLN A 321 5.98 -7.33 -7.68
N CYS A 322 5.97 -8.57 -8.20
CA CYS A 322 6.90 -9.64 -7.83
C CYS A 322 8.14 -9.71 -8.71
N ASP A 323 8.17 -8.93 -9.80
CA ASP A 323 9.25 -9.02 -10.78
C ASP A 323 10.56 -8.52 -10.18
N ARG A 324 11.55 -9.42 -10.11
CA ARG A 324 12.83 -9.13 -9.48
C ARG A 324 13.53 -7.93 -10.12
N LEU A 325 13.42 -7.76 -11.44
CA LEU A 325 14.10 -6.68 -12.17
C LEU A 325 13.44 -5.32 -11.90
N LEU A 326 12.11 -5.29 -11.80
CA LEU A 326 11.37 -4.07 -11.45
C LEU A 326 11.60 -3.66 -9.99
N VAL A 327 11.74 -4.65 -9.11
CA VAL A 327 12.03 -4.44 -7.70
C VAL A 327 13.45 -3.94 -7.48
N SER A 328 14.43 -4.41 -8.27
CA SER A 328 15.82 -3.94 -8.18
C SER A 328 16.02 -2.55 -8.79
N TYR A 329 15.28 -2.22 -9.86
CA TYR A 329 15.38 -0.95 -10.55
C TYR A 329 14.00 -0.27 -10.64
N PRO A 330 13.50 0.32 -9.54
CA PRO A 330 12.19 0.98 -9.52
C PRO A 330 12.12 2.22 -10.44
N SER A 331 10.90 2.59 -10.84
CA SER A 331 10.61 3.79 -11.66
C SER A 331 10.65 5.06 -10.83
N THR A 332 10.29 4.91 -9.57
CA THR A 332 10.05 6.00 -8.65
C THR A 332 10.84 5.75 -7.39
N MET A 333 11.35 6.84 -6.81
CA MET A 333 11.99 6.82 -5.51
C MET A 333 11.16 7.56 -4.49
N PRO A 334 11.24 7.18 -3.21
CA PRO A 334 10.77 8.05 -2.14
C PRO A 334 11.48 9.41 -2.26
N GLY A 335 10.72 10.49 -2.39
CA GLY A 335 11.22 11.87 -2.32
C GLY A 335 10.71 12.58 -1.07
N GLU A 336 11.12 13.84 -0.85
CA GLU A 336 10.70 14.62 0.32
C GLU A 336 9.19 14.95 0.32
N GLU A 337 8.62 15.28 -0.86
CA GLU A 337 7.20 15.66 -1.02
C GLU A 337 6.44 14.73 -1.99
N GLU A 338 7.06 14.32 -3.11
CA GLU A 338 6.46 13.43 -4.12
C GLU A 338 7.37 12.23 -4.41
N PRO A 339 6.82 11.04 -4.76
CA PRO A 339 7.61 9.98 -5.34
C PRO A 339 8.28 10.51 -6.59
N ARG A 340 9.59 10.72 -6.51
CA ARG A 340 10.34 11.28 -7.64
C ARG A 340 10.43 10.21 -8.72
N GLU A 341 9.83 10.50 -9.88
CA GLU A 341 10.06 9.69 -11.06
C GLU A 341 11.53 9.80 -11.47
N LEU A 342 12.19 8.66 -11.63
CA LEU A 342 13.55 8.60 -12.12
C LEU A 342 13.51 8.74 -13.64
N SER A 343 14.19 9.77 -14.13
CA SER A 343 14.53 9.86 -15.56
C SER A 343 15.84 9.09 -15.84
N TRP A 344 16.13 8.86 -17.11
CA TRP A 344 17.41 8.28 -17.56
C TRP A 344 18.60 9.16 -17.14
N GLU A 345 18.41 10.47 -16.95
CA GLU A 345 19.43 11.42 -16.49
C GLU A 345 19.81 11.21 -15.02
N ASP A 346 18.86 10.78 -14.20
CA ASP A 346 19.02 10.60 -12.76
C ASP A 346 19.72 9.28 -12.41
N VAL A 347 19.85 8.38 -13.38
CA VAL A 347 20.37 7.03 -13.19
C VAL A 347 21.88 7.01 -13.37
N ASP A 348 22.59 6.29 -12.49
CA ASP A 348 24.03 6.13 -12.61
C ASP A 348 24.42 5.35 -13.87
N THR A 349 25.56 5.72 -14.44
CA THR A 349 26.03 5.16 -15.72
C THR A 349 26.18 3.64 -15.71
N ALA A 350 26.55 3.05 -14.57
CA ALA A 350 26.74 1.62 -14.41
C ALA A 350 25.41 0.83 -14.39
N SER A 351 24.34 1.41 -13.84
CA SER A 351 23.03 0.75 -13.73
C SER A 351 22.06 1.05 -14.88
N LEU A 352 22.37 2.07 -15.70
CA LEU A 352 21.53 2.56 -16.80
C LEU A 352 21.03 1.46 -17.75
N PRO A 353 21.85 0.49 -18.22
CA PRO A 353 21.36 -0.59 -19.08
C PRO A 353 20.31 -1.47 -18.38
N ALA A 354 20.55 -1.83 -17.12
CA ALA A 354 19.64 -2.68 -16.34
C ALA A 354 18.34 -1.95 -15.98
N TRP A 355 18.41 -0.63 -15.76
CA TRP A 355 17.23 0.21 -15.57
C TRP A 355 16.38 0.30 -16.84
N CYS A 356 16.99 0.46 -18.03
CA CYS A 356 16.27 0.41 -19.31
C CYS A 356 15.57 -0.96 -19.51
N ASP A 357 16.25 -2.07 -19.21
CA ASP A 357 15.64 -3.40 -19.26
C ASP A 357 14.44 -3.52 -18.30
N ALA A 358 14.53 -2.91 -17.11
CA ALA A 358 13.41 -2.83 -16.18
C ALA A 358 12.23 -2.03 -16.78
N ARG A 359 12.47 -0.87 -17.41
CA ARG A 359 11.41 -0.08 -18.07
C ARG A 359 10.72 -0.88 -19.17
N ARG A 360 11.49 -1.58 -20.00
CA ARG A 360 10.95 -2.45 -21.05
C ARG A 360 10.06 -3.54 -20.46
N ARG A 361 10.53 -4.20 -19.40
CA ARG A 361 9.79 -5.27 -18.71
C ARG A 361 8.53 -4.75 -18.03
N GLU A 362 8.56 -3.55 -17.48
CA GLU A 362 7.40 -2.88 -16.90
C GLU A 362 6.31 -2.63 -17.94
N ARG A 363 6.71 -2.14 -19.13
CA ARG A 363 5.76 -1.90 -20.23
C ARG A 363 5.11 -3.20 -20.72
N TYR A 364 5.81 -4.33 -20.73
CA TYR A 364 5.20 -5.63 -21.05
C TYR A 364 4.17 -6.08 -20.01
N TRP A 365 4.45 -5.89 -18.72
CA TRP A 365 3.47 -6.16 -17.66
C TRP A 365 2.25 -5.25 -17.76
N ASN A 366 2.45 -3.97 -18.09
CA ASN A 366 1.35 -3.03 -18.33
C ASN A 366 0.52 -3.44 -19.54
N LEU A 367 1.17 -3.86 -20.63
CA LEU A 367 0.48 -4.37 -21.80
C LEU A 367 -0.38 -5.60 -21.46
N ALA A 368 0.16 -6.55 -20.71
CA ALA A 368 -0.61 -7.72 -20.26
C ALA A 368 -1.85 -7.30 -19.46
N ALA A 369 -1.71 -6.38 -18.51
CA ALA A 369 -2.84 -5.86 -17.74
C ALA A 369 -3.87 -5.14 -18.63
N ILE A 370 -3.43 -4.29 -19.56
CA ILE A 370 -4.30 -3.57 -20.50
C ILE A 370 -5.10 -4.54 -21.38
N VAL A 371 -4.46 -5.60 -21.90
CA VAL A 371 -5.14 -6.60 -22.74
C VAL A 371 -6.28 -7.25 -21.97
N PHE A 372 -6.06 -7.69 -20.73
CA PHE A 372 -7.11 -8.29 -19.91
C PHE A 372 -8.19 -7.30 -19.48
N ILE A 373 -7.86 -6.03 -19.26
CA ILE A 373 -8.85 -4.98 -18.97
C ILE A 373 -9.74 -4.71 -20.20
N ILE A 374 -9.14 -4.61 -21.39
CA ILE A 374 -9.90 -4.45 -22.63
C ILE A 374 -10.78 -5.66 -22.86
N GLU A 375 -10.25 -6.87 -22.69
CA GLU A 375 -11.03 -8.11 -22.80
C GLU A 375 -12.22 -8.11 -21.84
N PHE A 376 -12.03 -7.68 -20.59
CA PHE A 376 -13.10 -7.54 -19.60
C PHE A 376 -14.18 -6.56 -20.04
N VAL A 377 -13.80 -5.37 -20.51
CA VAL A 377 -14.74 -4.35 -21.00
C VAL A 377 -15.51 -4.87 -22.22
N VAL A 378 -14.82 -5.48 -23.18
CA VAL A 378 -15.46 -6.03 -24.38
C VAL A 378 -16.37 -7.21 -24.02
N ALA A 379 -15.99 -8.06 -23.05
CA ALA A 379 -16.84 -9.13 -22.57
C ALA A 379 -18.13 -8.60 -21.92
N ILE A 380 -18.06 -7.54 -21.10
CA ILE A 380 -19.26 -6.89 -20.54
C ILE A 380 -20.17 -6.37 -21.66
N LEU A 381 -19.60 -5.65 -22.63
CA LEU A 381 -20.36 -5.13 -23.77
C LEU A 381 -21.00 -6.26 -24.59
N ALA A 382 -20.27 -7.37 -24.78
CA ALA A 382 -20.78 -8.56 -25.46
C ALA A 382 -21.91 -9.25 -24.68
N ILE A 383 -21.88 -9.25 -23.34
CA ILE A 383 -23.00 -9.73 -22.50
C ILE A 383 -24.23 -8.88 -22.76
N PHE A 384 -24.11 -7.55 -22.68
CA PHE A 384 -25.23 -6.64 -22.94
C PHE A 384 -25.78 -6.79 -24.36
N ALA A 385 -24.91 -6.84 -25.37
CA ALA A 385 -25.28 -7.07 -26.76
C ALA A 385 -26.00 -8.42 -26.94
N SER A 386 -25.46 -9.49 -26.37
CA SER A 386 -26.08 -10.82 -26.39
C SER A 386 -27.49 -10.81 -25.75
N VAL A 387 -27.67 -10.17 -24.59
CA VAL A 387 -28.98 -10.08 -23.93
C VAL A 387 -29.99 -9.34 -24.80
N MET A 388 -29.61 -8.18 -25.36
CA MET A 388 -30.48 -7.40 -26.22
C MET A 388 -30.82 -8.14 -27.53
N LEU A 389 -29.81 -8.71 -28.20
CA LEU A 389 -30.00 -9.44 -29.47
C LEU A 389 -30.82 -10.71 -29.30
N ASN A 390 -30.69 -11.41 -28.17
CA ASN A 390 -31.52 -12.58 -27.91
C ASN A 390 -32.96 -12.18 -27.61
N GLN A 391 -33.21 -11.11 -26.86
CA GLN A 391 -34.57 -10.60 -26.64
C GLN A 391 -35.27 -10.20 -27.95
N THR A 392 -34.55 -9.58 -28.89
CA THR A 392 -35.11 -9.24 -30.21
C THR A 392 -35.33 -10.47 -31.08
N ALA A 393 -34.42 -11.45 -31.08
CA ALA A 393 -34.59 -12.70 -31.81
C ALA A 393 -35.80 -13.51 -31.31
N PHE A 394 -35.97 -13.65 -29.99
CA PHE A 394 -37.10 -14.38 -29.40
C PHE A 394 -38.46 -13.69 -29.61
N SER A 395 -38.49 -12.38 -29.86
CA SER A 395 -39.72 -11.64 -30.14
C SER A 395 -40.08 -11.60 -31.63
N THR A 396 -39.14 -11.88 -32.53
CA THR A 396 -39.33 -11.77 -33.99
C THR A 396 -39.25 -13.09 -34.74
N SER A 397 -38.74 -14.17 -34.11
CA SER A 397 -38.56 -15.46 -34.78
C SER A 397 -39.86 -16.28 -34.81
N PRO A 398 -40.16 -16.97 -35.93
CA PRO A 398 -41.39 -17.74 -36.09
C PRO A 398 -41.36 -19.10 -35.35
N SER A 399 -40.18 -19.56 -34.91
CA SER A 399 -40.03 -20.75 -34.05
C SER A 399 -38.91 -20.60 -33.02
N SER A 400 -39.02 -21.31 -31.90
CA SER A 400 -38.00 -21.32 -30.84
C SER A 400 -36.66 -21.86 -31.33
N GLN A 401 -36.67 -22.86 -32.22
CA GLN A 401 -35.46 -23.49 -32.74
C GLN A 401 -34.65 -22.55 -33.64
N GLU A 402 -35.31 -21.72 -34.46
CA GLU A 402 -34.63 -20.69 -35.25
C GLU A 402 -34.03 -19.59 -34.38
N ALA A 403 -34.74 -19.15 -33.33
CA ALA A 403 -34.23 -18.18 -32.36
C ALA A 403 -32.97 -18.68 -31.63
N HIS A 404 -32.95 -19.95 -31.22
CA HIS A 404 -31.78 -20.57 -30.59
C HIS A 404 -30.57 -20.65 -31.54
N THR A 405 -30.80 -20.96 -32.81
CA THR A 405 -29.72 -21.07 -33.82
C THR A 405 -29.13 -19.70 -34.13
N TYR A 406 -29.97 -18.67 -34.23
CA TYR A 406 -29.52 -17.29 -34.43
C TYR A 406 -28.71 -16.75 -33.24
N ALA A 407 -29.18 -16.99 -32.01
CA ALA A 407 -28.47 -16.62 -30.78
C ALA A 407 -27.07 -17.26 -30.68
N LEU A 408 -26.96 -18.54 -31.07
CA LEU A 408 -25.68 -19.26 -31.11
C LEU A 408 -24.67 -18.60 -32.05
N ILE A 409 -25.09 -18.30 -33.28
CA ILE A 409 -24.24 -17.68 -34.30
C ILE A 409 -23.77 -16.30 -33.82
N GLN A 410 -24.68 -15.46 -33.32
CA GLN A 410 -24.33 -14.12 -32.83
C GLN A 410 -23.36 -14.15 -31.65
N ASN A 411 -23.60 -15.02 -30.66
CA ASN A 411 -22.70 -15.18 -29.52
C ASN A 411 -21.30 -15.66 -29.93
N SER A 412 -21.22 -16.54 -30.93
CA SER A 412 -19.94 -17.01 -31.47
C SER A 412 -19.16 -15.90 -32.18
N VAL A 413 -19.85 -15.04 -32.96
CA VAL A 413 -19.26 -13.87 -33.62
C VAL A 413 -18.75 -12.87 -32.59
N LEU A 414 -19.55 -12.57 -31.55
CA LEU A 414 -19.13 -11.68 -30.46
C LEU A 414 -17.88 -12.20 -29.74
N ALA A 415 -17.80 -13.50 -29.46
CA ALA A 415 -16.63 -14.12 -28.85
C ALA A 415 -15.37 -14.00 -29.74
N LEU A 416 -15.51 -14.21 -31.06
CA LEU A 416 -14.40 -14.04 -32.01
C LEU A 416 -13.92 -12.58 -32.08
N VAL A 417 -14.83 -11.62 -32.01
CA VAL A 417 -14.49 -10.19 -31.96
C VAL A 417 -13.67 -9.88 -30.71
N VAL A 418 -14.06 -10.39 -29.54
CA VAL A 418 -13.31 -10.22 -28.28
C VAL A 418 -11.87 -10.71 -28.44
N ILE A 419 -11.70 -11.93 -28.99
CA ILE A 419 -10.38 -12.54 -29.19
C ILE A 419 -9.54 -11.71 -30.19
N ALA A 420 -10.14 -11.27 -31.31
CA ALA A 420 -9.45 -10.49 -32.33
C ALA A 420 -8.95 -9.14 -31.78
N VAL A 421 -9.76 -8.45 -30.95
CA VAL A 421 -9.38 -7.18 -30.31
C VAL A 421 -8.22 -7.38 -29.33
N ALA A 422 -8.24 -8.46 -28.55
CA ALA A 422 -7.14 -8.80 -27.64
C ALA A 422 -5.83 -9.04 -28.40
N LEU A 423 -5.87 -9.83 -29.49
CA LEU A 423 -4.70 -10.11 -30.33
C LEU A 423 -4.15 -8.85 -31.00
N ALA A 424 -5.02 -8.00 -31.56
CA ALA A 424 -4.62 -6.73 -32.17
C ALA A 424 -3.91 -5.83 -31.14
N THR A 425 -4.44 -5.76 -29.91
CA THR A 425 -3.86 -4.98 -28.83
C THR A 425 -2.46 -5.48 -28.45
N VAL A 426 -2.25 -6.80 -28.41
CA VAL A 426 -0.92 -7.40 -28.16
C VAL A 426 0.08 -7.00 -29.25
N VAL A 427 -0.31 -7.07 -30.52
CA VAL A 427 0.58 -6.76 -31.65
C VAL A 427 0.96 -5.28 -31.65
N ILE A 428 -0.02 -4.38 -31.56
CA ILE A 428 0.19 -2.92 -31.54
C ILE A 428 1.03 -2.54 -30.32
N GLY A 429 0.68 -3.06 -29.14
CA GLY A 429 1.40 -2.80 -27.90
C GLY A 429 2.85 -3.27 -27.97
N ARG A 430 3.12 -4.46 -28.51
CA ARG A 430 4.50 -4.97 -28.66
C ARG A 430 5.34 -4.07 -29.55
N HIS A 431 4.79 -3.60 -30.67
CA HIS A 431 5.49 -2.70 -31.57
C HIS A 431 5.80 -1.35 -30.90
N TRP A 432 4.82 -0.77 -30.21
CA TRP A 432 4.99 0.47 -29.45
C TRP A 432 6.05 0.34 -28.35
N ILE A 433 6.09 -0.79 -27.63
CA ILE A 433 7.12 -1.05 -26.60
C ILE A 433 8.52 -1.08 -27.21
N GLN A 434 8.69 -1.72 -28.36
CA GLN A 434 9.98 -1.81 -29.06
C GLN A 434 10.46 -0.42 -29.48
N GLN A 435 9.57 0.38 -30.09
CA GLN A 435 9.89 1.76 -30.50
C GLN A 435 10.30 2.60 -29.28
N LYS A 436 9.51 2.56 -28.20
CA LYS A 436 9.79 3.33 -26.99
C LYS A 436 11.05 2.85 -26.26
N ASP A 437 11.44 1.58 -26.39
CA ASP A 437 12.69 1.07 -25.83
C ASP A 437 13.89 1.60 -26.65
N SER A 438 13.80 1.58 -27.98
CA SER A 438 14.85 2.17 -28.84
C SER A 438 15.03 3.66 -28.60
N GLU A 439 13.94 4.44 -28.48
CA GLU A 439 13.99 5.87 -28.16
C GLU A 439 14.70 6.12 -26.83
N LEU A 440 14.35 5.36 -25.78
CA LEU A 440 14.95 5.49 -24.45
C LEU A 440 16.45 5.17 -24.48
N ARG A 441 16.85 4.07 -25.13
CA ARG A 441 18.27 3.66 -25.21
C ARG A 441 19.11 4.65 -26.01
N HIS A 442 18.54 5.22 -27.08
CA HIS A 442 19.20 6.27 -27.85
C HIS A 442 19.40 7.54 -27.02
N GLN A 443 18.37 7.99 -26.28
CA GLN A 443 18.48 9.14 -25.37
C GLN A 443 19.53 8.90 -24.27
N ALA A 444 19.58 7.68 -23.74
CA ALA A 444 20.57 7.26 -22.76
C ALA A 444 22.01 7.15 -23.33
N GLY A 445 22.18 7.17 -24.67
CA GLY A 445 23.46 7.00 -25.34
C GLY A 445 24.02 5.57 -25.24
N LEU A 446 23.14 4.58 -25.16
CA LEU A 446 23.49 3.15 -25.08
C LEU A 446 23.60 2.48 -26.46
N ILE A 447 23.14 3.16 -27.53
CA ILE A 447 23.12 2.69 -28.92
C ILE A 447 23.64 3.82 -29.81
#